data_AF-A0A536A1U6-F1
#
_entry.id   AF-A0A536A1U6-F1
#
_cell.length_a   1.000
_cell.length_b   1.000
_cell.length_c   1.000
_cell.angle_alpha   90.00
_cell.angle_beta   90.00
_cell.angle_gamma   90.00
#
_symmetry.space_group_name_H-M   'P 1'
#
loop_
_entity.id
_entity.type
_entity.pdbx_description
1 polymer ?
#
loop_
_entity_poly.entity_id
_entity_poly.type
_entity_poly.pdbx_seq_one_letter_code
_entity_poly.pdbx_strand_id
1 'polypeptide(L)'
;MADFRPVEANKAHILTIRPAPAATVLEGANAEWVEVQIDLSSDLANWRLQHLRGLWRPEVTKPVEWEWVYTWGSPSFVRAGEIYRIHSGSRVRAATHPLADDLSTGRIHVYA
;
A
#
# COMPACT_ATOMS: atom_id res chain seq x y z
N MET A 1 -5.65 -8.77 -11.53
CA MET A 1 -4.40 -9.05 -10.80
C MET A 1 -3.75 -7.71 -10.53
N ALA A 2 -3.48 -7.37 -9.26
CA ALA A 2 -2.81 -6.13 -8.91
C ALA A 2 -1.29 -6.33 -8.97
N ASP A 3 -0.60 -5.47 -9.72
CA ASP A 3 0.87 -5.43 -9.78
C ASP A 3 1.35 -4.17 -9.05
N PHE A 4 2.41 -4.30 -8.26
CA PHE A 4 2.97 -3.22 -7.46
C PHE A 4 4.47 -3.19 -7.72
N ARG A 5 5.03 -2.02 -8.02
CA ARG A 5 6.45 -1.88 -8.35
C ARG A 5 7.11 -0.76 -7.53
N PRO A 6 8.24 -1.07 -6.86
CA PRO A 6 9.04 -0.04 -6.20
C PRO A 6 9.80 0.78 -7.25
N VAL A 7 9.90 2.10 -7.03
CA VAL A 7 10.72 2.99 -7.89
C VAL A 7 12.22 2.87 -7.59
N GLU A 8 12.60 2.47 -6.38
CA GLU A 8 13.98 2.13 -5.99
C GLU A 8 13.99 0.76 -5.29
N ALA A 9 14.25 -0.33 -6.03
CA ALA A 9 14.18 -1.70 -5.50
C ALA A 9 15.27 -2.08 -4.48
N ASN A 10 16.24 -1.19 -4.21
CA ASN A 10 17.43 -1.53 -3.42
C ASN A 10 17.27 -1.29 -1.91
N LYS A 11 16.22 -0.58 -1.47
CA LYS A 11 16.04 -0.18 -0.06
C LYS A 11 14.90 -0.94 0.63
N ALA A 12 13.94 -1.42 -0.16
CA ALA A 12 12.77 -2.13 0.31
C ALA A 12 12.16 -2.94 -0.83
N HIS A 13 11.46 -4.01 -0.47
CA HIS A 13 10.72 -4.86 -1.41
C HIS A 13 9.31 -5.15 -0.89
N ILE A 14 8.44 -5.60 -1.81
CA ILE A 14 7.10 -6.05 -1.47
C ILE A 14 7.20 -7.46 -0.90
N LEU A 15 6.73 -7.63 0.34
CA LEU A 15 6.70 -8.92 1.01
C LEU A 15 5.43 -9.69 0.67
N THR A 16 4.27 -9.03 0.71
CA THR A 16 2.97 -9.65 0.48
C THR A 16 1.95 -8.61 0.02
N ILE A 17 1.03 -9.02 -0.84
CA ILE A 17 -0.11 -8.20 -1.26
C ILE A 17 -1.38 -8.94 -0.86
N ARG A 18 -2.27 -8.24 -0.14
CA ARG A 18 -3.64 -8.69 0.08
C ARG A 18 -4.56 -7.84 -0.82
N PRO A 19 -4.93 -8.34 -2.01
CA PRO A 19 -5.84 -7.62 -2.87
C PRO A 19 -7.26 -7.68 -2.31
N ALA A 20 -8.06 -6.64 -2.57
CA ALA A 20 -9.51 -6.73 -2.39
C ALA A 20 -10.22 -6.85 -3.75
N PRO A 21 -11.44 -7.38 -3.79
CA PRO A 21 -12.25 -7.40 -5.01
C PRO A 21 -12.44 -5.99 -5.60
N ALA A 22 -12.55 -5.88 -6.93
CA ALA A 22 -12.80 -4.59 -7.58
C ALA A 22 -14.11 -3.93 -7.10
N ALA A 23 -15.10 -4.72 -6.70
CA ALA A 23 -16.38 -4.27 -6.16
C ALA A 23 -16.34 -3.89 -4.66
N THR A 24 -15.15 -3.78 -4.07
CA THR A 24 -15.01 -3.42 -2.65
C THR A 24 -15.56 -2.02 -2.41
N VAL A 25 -16.58 -1.94 -1.57
CA VAL A 25 -17.16 -0.67 -1.13
C VAL A 25 -16.16 0.09 -0.26
N LEU A 26 -16.36 1.40 -0.16
CA LEU A 26 -15.46 2.33 0.50
C LEU A 26 -15.15 1.96 1.97
N GLU A 27 -16.11 1.39 2.67
CA GLU A 27 -16.01 0.91 4.06
C GLU A 27 -15.08 -0.32 4.17
N GLY A 28 -14.96 -1.11 3.11
CA GLY A 28 -14.09 -2.29 3.03
C GLY A 28 -12.69 -2.01 2.49
N ALA A 29 -12.36 -0.74 2.18
CA ALA A 29 -11.09 -0.38 1.54
C ALA A 29 -9.86 -0.82 2.35
N ASN A 30 -9.94 -0.85 3.68
CA ASN A 30 -8.84 -1.30 4.54
C ASN A 30 -8.51 -2.80 4.43
N ALA A 31 -9.41 -3.60 3.83
CA ALA A 31 -9.17 -5.01 3.56
C ALA A 31 -8.16 -5.23 2.42
N GLU A 32 -7.88 -4.19 1.62
CA GLU A 32 -6.80 -4.17 0.65
C GLU A 32 -5.56 -3.51 1.26
N TRP A 33 -4.45 -4.23 1.23
CA TRP A 33 -3.19 -3.70 1.70
C TRP A 33 -2.01 -4.40 1.04
N VAL A 34 -0.84 -3.78 1.15
CA VAL A 34 0.44 -4.35 0.77
C VAL A 34 1.45 -4.18 1.89
N GLU A 35 2.25 -5.22 2.10
CA GLU A 35 3.39 -5.20 3.02
C GLU A 35 4.67 -4.92 2.25
N VAL A 36 5.41 -3.95 2.76
CA VAL A 36 6.74 -3.58 2.28
C VAL A 36 7.73 -3.85 3.40
N GLN A 37 8.73 -4.68 3.13
CA GLN A 37 9.83 -4.95 4.05
C GLN A 37 11.02 -4.06 3.71
N ILE A 38 11.58 -3.42 4.73
CA ILE A 38 12.77 -2.58 4.59
C ILE A 38 14.02 -3.46 4.61
N ASP A 39 14.82 -3.37 3.56
CA ASP A 39 16.06 -4.11 3.42
C ASP A 39 17.26 -3.32 3.96
N LEU A 40 17.23 -1.99 3.82
CA LEU A 40 18.32 -1.10 4.20
C LEU A 40 17.81 0.09 5.03
N SER A 41 18.38 0.25 6.23
CA SER A 41 18.16 1.43 7.06
C SER A 41 18.60 2.69 6.31
N SER A 42 17.66 3.55 5.95
CA SER A 42 17.91 4.73 5.10
C SER A 42 16.74 5.72 5.18
N ASP A 43 16.88 6.87 4.51
CA ASP A 43 15.73 7.74 4.22
C ASP A 43 15.01 7.22 2.97
N LEU A 44 13.72 6.91 3.14
CA LEU A 44 12.80 6.54 2.07
C LEU A 44 12.01 7.73 1.52
N ALA A 45 12.39 8.96 1.83
CA ALA A 45 11.78 10.14 1.21
C ALA A 45 11.61 9.98 -0.30
N ASN A 46 10.39 10.18 -0.79
CA ASN A 46 9.98 10.03 -2.19
C ASN A 46 10.03 8.61 -2.76
N TRP A 47 10.25 7.58 -1.95
CA TRP A 47 9.98 6.21 -2.38
C TRP A 47 8.48 6.06 -2.61
N ARG A 48 8.10 5.37 -3.70
CA ARG A 48 6.72 5.31 -4.15
C ARG A 48 6.29 3.89 -4.43
N LEU A 49 5.04 3.67 -4.09
CA LEU A 49 4.30 2.45 -4.37
C LEU A 49 3.19 2.78 -5.38
N GLN A 50 3.23 2.12 -6.53
CA GLN A 50 2.17 2.18 -7.53
C GLN A 50 1.26 0.96 -7.43
N HIS A 51 -0.04 1.16 -7.55
CA HIS A 51 -1.02 0.07 -7.68
C HIS A 51 -1.58 0.04 -9.08
N LEU A 52 -1.38 -1.09 -9.74
CA LEU A 52 -1.94 -1.38 -11.04
C LEU A 52 -3.27 -2.11 -10.85
N ARG A 53 -4.38 -1.39 -10.92
CA ARG A 53 -5.72 -2.00 -10.94
C ARG A 53 -6.29 -1.92 -12.34
N GLY A 54 -6.54 -3.09 -12.93
CA GLY A 54 -7.28 -3.19 -14.20
C GLY A 54 -8.76 -2.86 -13.96
N LEU A 55 -9.12 -1.58 -13.97
CA LEU A 55 -10.50 -1.12 -14.01
C LEU A 55 -10.96 -1.09 -15.47
N TRP A 56 -11.82 -2.05 -15.84
CA TRP A 56 -12.60 -1.94 -17.07
C TRP A 56 -13.71 -0.91 -16.85
N ARG A 57 -13.49 0.32 -17.30
CA ARG A 57 -14.59 1.30 -17.42
C ARG A 57 -15.30 1.03 -18.75
N PRO A 58 -16.63 0.82 -18.77
CA PRO A 58 -17.39 0.61 -20.00
C PRO A 58 -17.18 1.73 -21.02
N GLU A 59 -16.89 2.95 -20.56
CA GLU A 59 -16.68 4.13 -21.42
C GLU A 59 -15.24 4.27 -21.95
N VAL A 60 -14.27 3.46 -21.49
CA VAL A 60 -12.84 3.64 -21.80
C VAL A 60 -12.28 2.37 -22.45
N THR A 61 -11.93 2.44 -23.73
CA THR A 61 -11.34 1.36 -24.55
C THR A 61 -9.86 1.07 -24.22
N LYS A 62 -9.40 1.30 -22.98
CA LYS A 62 -8.06 0.88 -22.52
C LYS A 62 -8.10 0.42 -21.05
N PRO A 63 -7.60 -0.79 -20.75
CA PRO A 63 -7.76 -1.40 -19.44
C PRO A 63 -6.56 -1.08 -18.51
N VAL A 64 -6.21 0.18 -18.28
CA VAL A 64 -5.17 0.48 -17.27
C VAL A 64 -5.37 1.89 -16.69
N GLU A 65 -5.95 1.98 -15.49
CA GLU A 65 -5.81 3.18 -14.66
C GLU A 65 -4.65 2.96 -13.68
N TRP A 66 -3.72 3.91 -13.67
CA TRP A 66 -2.58 3.93 -12.77
C TRP A 66 -2.98 4.75 -11.55
N GLU A 67 -2.94 4.16 -10.35
CA GLU A 67 -3.17 4.90 -9.11
C GLU A 67 -1.92 4.84 -8.22
N TRP A 68 -1.42 6.01 -7.81
CA TRP A 68 -0.34 6.10 -6.84
C TRP A 68 -0.92 5.81 -5.46
N VAL A 69 -0.45 4.76 -4.78
CA VAL A 69 -1.01 4.36 -3.47
C VAL A 69 -0.37 5.09 -2.33
N TYR A 70 0.96 5.22 -2.39
CA TYR A 70 1.67 5.77 -1.25
C TYR A 70 3.02 6.34 -1.66
N THR A 71 3.31 7.52 -1.12
CA THR A 71 4.61 8.16 -1.21
C THR A 71 5.10 8.41 0.20
N TRP A 72 6.27 7.90 0.53
CA TRP A 72 6.93 8.21 1.80
C TRP A 72 7.27 9.71 1.81
N GLY A 73 6.72 10.43 2.77
CA GLY A 73 6.98 11.87 2.96
C GLY A 73 8.44 12.14 3.32
N SER A 74 8.91 13.38 3.12
CA SER A 74 10.27 13.77 3.49
C SER A 74 10.28 14.55 4.81
N PRO A 75 11.14 14.20 5.78
CA PRO A 75 12.01 13.01 5.82
C PRO A 75 11.23 11.75 6.27
N SER A 76 11.67 10.56 5.84
CA SER A 76 11.13 9.28 6.34
C SER A 76 12.24 8.26 6.56
N PHE A 77 12.83 8.34 7.75
CA PHE A 77 13.85 7.40 8.19
C PHE A 77 13.23 6.07 8.61
N VAL A 78 13.71 4.99 8.00
CA VAL A 78 13.28 3.61 8.27
C VAL A 78 14.46 2.74 8.67
N ARG A 79 14.19 1.59 9.29
CA ARG A 79 15.19 0.62 9.72
C ARG A 79 15.03 -0.71 9.00
N ALA A 80 16.16 -1.32 8.64
CA ALA A 80 16.18 -2.66 8.08
C ALA A 80 15.44 -3.66 9.00
N GLY A 81 14.59 -4.49 8.41
CA GLY A 81 13.73 -5.45 9.11
C GLY A 81 12.36 -4.90 9.53
N GLU A 82 12.10 -3.60 9.43
CA GLU A 82 10.75 -3.07 9.62
C GLU A 82 9.84 -3.53 8.47
N ILE A 83 8.58 -3.83 8.82
CA ILE A 83 7.54 -4.20 7.87
C ILE A 83 6.45 -3.15 7.94
N TYR A 84 6.23 -2.45 6.84
CA TYR A 84 5.18 -1.45 6.70
C TYR A 84 4.00 -2.06 5.97
N ARG A 85 2.83 -2.09 6.61
CA ARG A 85 1.57 -2.47 5.97
C ARG A 85 0.83 -1.22 5.53
N ILE A 86 0.72 -1.03 4.23
CA ILE A 86 0.09 0.12 3.59
C ILE A 86 -1.29 -0.28 3.12
N HIS A 87 -2.31 0.33 3.71
CA HIS A 87 -3.70 0.13 3.34
C HIS A 87 -4.11 1.14 2.26
N SER A 88 -4.93 0.71 1.30
CA SER A 88 -5.43 1.62 0.24
C SER A 88 -6.55 2.56 0.73
N GLY A 89 -7.03 2.39 1.97
CA GLY A 89 -8.05 3.23 2.60
C GLY A 89 -7.48 4.43 3.37
N SER A 90 -8.30 5.48 3.50
CA SER A 90 -7.98 6.71 4.23
C SER A 90 -7.72 6.49 5.72
N ARG A 91 -6.76 7.24 6.28
CA ARG A 91 -6.48 7.32 7.74
C ARG A 91 -7.72 7.59 8.62
N VAL A 92 -8.71 8.32 8.13
CA VAL A 92 -9.96 8.60 8.87
C VAL A 92 -10.83 7.33 9.00
N ARG A 93 -10.76 6.42 8.02
CA ARG A 93 -11.54 5.16 8.04
C ARG A 93 -10.90 4.11 8.94
N ALA A 94 -9.58 4.04 8.98
CA ALA A 94 -8.84 3.19 9.91
C ALA A 94 -9.23 3.41 11.38
N ALA A 95 -9.43 4.67 11.78
CA ALA A 95 -9.83 5.03 13.14
C ALA A 95 -11.27 4.60 13.49
N THR A 96 -12.12 4.37 12.50
CA THR A 96 -13.54 4.03 12.73
C THR A 96 -13.84 2.54 12.57
N HIS A 97 -12.99 1.80 11.83
CA HIS A 97 -13.17 0.38 11.55
C HIS A 97 -11.81 -0.36 11.53
N PRO A 98 -11.14 -0.54 12.69
CA PRO A 98 -9.89 -1.29 12.76
C PRO A 98 -10.15 -2.78 12.45
N LEU A 99 -9.34 -3.37 11.58
CA LEU A 99 -9.37 -4.82 11.35
C LEU A 99 -8.60 -5.53 12.47
N ALA A 100 -8.96 -6.77 12.78
CA ALA A 100 -8.24 -7.56 13.80
C ALA A 100 -6.74 -7.69 13.48
N ASP A 101 -6.40 -7.75 12.18
CA ASP A 101 -5.02 -7.79 11.68
C ASP A 101 -4.24 -6.49 11.94
N ASP A 102 -4.93 -5.37 12.18
CA ASP A 102 -4.33 -4.06 12.49
C ASP A 102 -3.80 -3.97 13.93
N LEU A 103 -4.16 -4.95 14.76
CA LEU A 103 -3.71 -5.08 16.14
C LEU A 103 -2.51 -6.03 16.28
N SER A 104 -2.04 -6.62 15.18
CA SER A 104 -0.93 -7.56 15.20
C SER A 104 0.40 -6.84 15.42
N THR A 105 1.22 -7.35 16.34
CA THR A 105 2.54 -6.77 16.61
C THR A 105 3.52 -7.06 15.47
N GLY A 106 4.54 -6.21 15.33
CA GLY A 106 5.61 -6.37 14.35
C GLY A 106 5.34 -5.78 12.96
N ARG A 107 4.21 -5.09 12.76
CA ARG A 107 3.91 -4.35 11.52
C ARG A 107 3.65 -2.89 11.87
N ILE A 108 4.15 -2.00 11.03
CA ILE A 108 3.88 -0.57 11.10
C ILE A 108 2.75 -0.29 10.11
N HIS A 109 1.57 0.04 10.62
CA HIS A 109 0.38 0.27 9.80
C HIS A 109 0.35 1.71 9.29
N VAL A 110 0.15 1.84 7.99
CA VAL A 110 0.12 3.11 7.27
C VAL A 110 -1.14 3.16 6.41
N TYR A 111 -1.81 4.30 6.43
CA TYR A 111 -3.06 4.52 5.72
C TYR A 111 -2.85 5.69 4.75
N ALA A 112 -3.12 5.44 3.47
CA ALA A 112 -2.96 6.41 2.39
C ALA A 112 -3.92 7.60 2.51
#